data_AF-A0A930DDE4-F1
#
_entry.id   AF-A0A930DDE4-F1
#
_cell.length_a   1.000
_cell.length_b   1.000
_cell.length_c   1.000
_cell.angle_alpha   90.00
_cell.angle_beta   90.00
_cell.angle_gamma   90.00
#
_symmetry.space_group_name_H-M   'P 1'
#
loop_
_entity.id
_entity.type
_entity.pdbx_description
1 polymer ?
#
loop_
_entity_poly.entity_id
_entity_poly.type
_entity_poly.pdbx_seq_one_letter_code
_entity_poly.pdbx_strand_id
1 'polypeptide(L)'
;QGMESKQKQQQAISYIAGFLCHYVGDYICHPYIYARIGHENGKNSAYVYGLHAALENDIDTILLKKYKKKKTSEFNQAATLALNGFEIQFVSDFLARVINKTYYPITYKNNFRVTPAMVHRSVLAMRFGVRTLADPTGRKKDRINAIESLFLKKPIVSQKILSDEVPDAKGALNLDHELWINPWNKSVHSNESFPELFDKCIDRCEEIFKILNTEIVPDRMEETDFHRLLENIGNYSYHSGLDVG
;
A
#
# COMPACT_ATOMS: atom_id res chain seq x y z
N GLN A 1 -1.96 -14.73 -30.14
CA GLN A 1 -3.37 -14.73 -29.74
C GLN A 1 -3.54 -13.63 -28.70
N GLY A 2 -4.34 -12.60 -28.98
CA GLY A 2 -4.57 -11.51 -28.04
C GLY A 2 -5.58 -11.93 -26.97
N MET A 3 -5.50 -11.33 -25.77
CA MET A 3 -6.52 -11.54 -24.74
C MET A 3 -7.90 -11.09 -25.22
N GLU A 4 -8.92 -11.87 -24.89
CA GLU A 4 -10.33 -11.53 -25.14
C GLU A 4 -10.74 -10.24 -24.41
N SER A 5 -11.69 -9.49 -25.00
CA SER A 5 -12.16 -8.21 -24.44
C SER A 5 -12.64 -8.34 -22.99
N LYS A 6 -13.39 -9.40 -22.70
CA LYS A 6 -13.90 -9.71 -21.36
C LYS A 6 -12.79 -9.95 -20.34
N GLN A 7 -11.73 -10.65 -20.74
CA GLN A 7 -10.58 -10.91 -19.88
C GLN A 7 -9.83 -9.61 -19.52
N LYS A 8 -9.65 -8.71 -20.49
CA LYS A 8 -9.06 -7.38 -20.26
C LYS A 8 -9.90 -6.54 -19.29
N GLN A 9 -11.22 -6.57 -19.44
CA GLN A 9 -12.15 -5.87 -18.54
C GLN A 9 -12.04 -6.41 -17.11
N GLN A 10 -12.05 -7.74 -16.94
CA GLN A 10 -11.89 -8.36 -15.62
C GLN A 10 -10.55 -8.02 -14.96
N GLN A 11 -9.45 -8.01 -15.74
CA GLN A 11 -8.14 -7.59 -15.22
C GLN A 11 -8.12 -6.10 -14.83
N ALA A 12 -8.74 -5.22 -15.62
CA ALA A 12 -8.88 -3.80 -15.26
C ALA A 12 -9.63 -3.63 -13.94
N ILE A 13 -10.80 -4.28 -13.81
CA ILE A 13 -11.65 -4.22 -12.61
C ILE A 13 -10.88 -4.74 -11.40
N SER A 14 -10.20 -5.88 -11.52
CA SER A 14 -9.39 -6.43 -10.43
C SER A 14 -8.26 -5.48 -10.01
N TYR A 15 -7.59 -4.84 -10.96
CA TYR A 15 -6.53 -3.87 -10.66
C TYR A 15 -7.10 -2.63 -9.94
N ILE A 16 -8.20 -2.07 -10.46
CA ILE A 16 -8.86 -0.89 -9.88
C ILE A 16 -9.35 -1.20 -8.46
N ALA A 17 -9.98 -2.37 -8.26
CA ALA A 17 -10.43 -2.80 -6.93
C ALA A 17 -9.27 -2.90 -5.93
N GLY A 18 -8.14 -3.51 -6.35
CA GLY A 18 -6.93 -3.57 -5.52
C GLY A 18 -6.34 -2.19 -5.21
N PHE A 19 -6.34 -1.28 -6.18
CA PHE A 19 -5.88 0.10 -6.00
C PHE A 19 -6.77 0.86 -5.00
N LEU A 20 -8.09 0.70 -5.08
CA LEU A 20 -9.04 1.30 -4.15
C LEU A 20 -8.89 0.74 -2.73
N CYS A 21 -8.70 -0.58 -2.58
CA CYS A 21 -8.40 -1.17 -1.27
C CYS A 21 -7.14 -0.58 -0.65
N HIS A 22 -6.08 -0.42 -1.45
CA HIS A 22 -4.83 0.16 -0.98
C HIS A 22 -5.02 1.63 -0.58
N TYR A 23 -5.70 2.41 -1.41
CA TYR A 23 -6.02 3.81 -1.10
C TYR A 23 -6.78 3.95 0.23
N VAL A 24 -7.83 3.15 0.43
CA VAL A 24 -8.61 3.11 1.68
C VAL A 24 -7.76 2.71 2.87
N GLY A 25 -6.96 1.65 2.72
CA GLY A 25 -6.03 1.20 3.76
C GLY A 25 -5.08 2.32 4.18
N ASP A 26 -4.48 3.00 3.22
CA ASP A 26 -3.53 4.07 3.47
C ASP A 26 -4.19 5.25 4.20
N TYR A 27 -5.27 5.82 3.68
CA TYR A 27 -5.83 7.03 4.27
C TYR A 27 -6.48 6.79 5.64
N ILE A 28 -6.93 5.57 5.95
CA ILE A 28 -7.48 5.23 7.27
C ILE A 28 -6.37 4.88 8.27
N CYS A 29 -5.38 4.08 7.86
CA CYS A 29 -4.39 3.52 8.77
C CYS A 29 -3.14 4.38 8.95
N HIS A 30 -2.69 5.14 7.94
CA HIS A 30 -1.48 5.95 8.06
C HIS A 30 -1.53 7.04 9.14
N PRO A 31 -2.66 7.72 9.42
CA PRO A 31 -2.74 8.66 10.54
C PRO A 31 -2.29 8.02 11.86
N TYR A 32 -2.72 6.78 12.09
CA TYR A 32 -2.31 5.98 13.23
C TYR A 32 -0.83 5.60 13.16
N ILE A 33 -0.36 5.03 12.03
CA ILE A 33 1.04 4.60 11.88
C ILE A 33 2.00 5.77 12.13
N TYR A 34 1.75 6.93 11.52
CA TYR A 34 2.57 8.12 11.68
C TYR A 34 2.49 8.70 13.10
N ALA A 35 1.32 8.67 13.75
CA ALA A 35 1.21 9.07 15.15
C ALA A 35 2.03 8.17 16.08
N ARG A 36 1.98 6.85 15.87
CA ARG A 36 2.67 5.86 16.71
C ARG A 36 4.18 5.90 16.60
N ILE A 37 4.72 6.21 15.43
CA ILE A 37 6.17 6.42 15.26
C ILE A 37 6.63 7.81 15.71
N GLY A 38 5.73 8.65 16.23
CA GLY A 38 6.04 10.00 16.68
C GLY A 38 6.43 10.95 15.55
N HIS A 39 5.84 10.80 14.36
CA HIS A 39 6.11 11.71 13.25
C HIS A 39 5.65 13.13 13.57
N GLU A 40 6.46 14.10 13.16
CA GLU A 40 6.12 15.52 13.24
C GLU A 40 5.97 16.09 11.83
N ASN A 41 4.91 16.86 11.59
CA ASN A 41 4.63 17.45 10.29
C ASN A 41 5.84 18.28 9.77
N GLY A 42 6.21 18.05 8.51
CA GLY A 42 7.36 18.67 7.85
C GLY A 42 8.72 18.02 8.15
N LYS A 43 8.79 17.04 9.07
CA LYS A 43 10.02 16.31 9.39
C LYS A 43 10.07 14.95 8.71
N ASN A 44 10.40 14.95 7.42
CA ASN A 44 10.67 13.74 6.66
C ASN A 44 12.16 13.39 6.72
N SER A 45 12.49 12.17 7.14
CA SER A 45 13.86 11.68 7.16
C SER A 45 13.91 10.18 6.89
N ALA A 46 15.05 9.68 6.44
CA ALA A 46 15.26 8.25 6.25
C ALA A 46 15.00 7.43 7.54
N TYR A 47 15.22 8.05 8.70
CA TYR A 47 14.90 7.46 10.00
C TYR A 47 13.39 7.28 10.22
N VAL A 48 12.59 8.30 9.92
CA VAL A 48 11.11 8.22 10.00
C VAL A 48 10.58 7.14 9.06
N TYR A 49 11.11 7.05 7.83
CA TYR A 49 10.75 5.98 6.90
C TYR A 49 11.16 4.58 7.39
N GLY A 50 12.24 4.48 8.17
CA GLY A 50 12.65 3.22 8.83
C GLY A 50 11.66 2.79 9.91
N LEU A 51 11.25 3.72 10.77
CA LEU A 51 10.25 3.47 11.82
C LEU A 51 8.88 3.11 11.25
N HIS A 52 8.44 3.82 10.20
CA HIS A 52 7.21 3.51 9.49
C HIS A 52 7.19 2.06 8.99
N ALA A 53 8.22 1.70 8.22
CA ALA A 53 8.35 0.34 7.69
C ALA A 53 8.46 -0.71 8.79
N ALA A 54 9.10 -0.40 9.92
CA ALA A 54 9.18 -1.33 11.05
C ALA A 54 7.80 -1.58 11.67
N LEU A 55 7.01 -0.53 11.91
CA LEU A 55 5.68 -0.67 12.49
C LEU A 55 4.74 -1.40 11.53
N GLU A 56 4.78 -1.10 10.22
CA GLU A 56 4.02 -1.84 9.21
C GLU A 56 4.40 -3.32 9.18
N ASN A 57 5.70 -3.63 9.20
CA ASN A 57 6.18 -5.01 9.24
C ASN A 57 5.69 -5.77 10.48
N ASP A 58 5.66 -5.10 11.65
CA ASP A 58 5.15 -5.68 12.89
C ASP A 58 3.65 -5.98 12.76
N ILE A 59 2.87 -5.01 12.28
CA ILE A 59 1.43 -5.17 12.04
C ILE A 59 1.18 -6.31 11.05
N ASP A 60 1.84 -6.32 9.90
CA ASP A 60 1.73 -7.36 8.88
C ASP A 60 2.05 -8.75 9.43
N THR A 61 3.10 -8.86 10.23
CA THR A 61 3.49 -10.12 10.88
C THR A 61 2.40 -10.62 11.83
N ILE A 62 1.82 -9.72 12.63
CA ILE A 62 0.74 -10.05 13.56
C ILE A 62 -0.52 -10.47 12.80
N LEU A 63 -0.92 -9.72 11.76
CA LEU A 63 -2.11 -10.00 10.97
C LEU A 63 -1.97 -11.28 10.14
N LEU A 64 -0.79 -11.53 9.57
CA LEU A 64 -0.48 -12.76 8.85
C LEU A 64 -0.65 -13.98 9.77
N LYS A 65 -0.13 -13.90 11.00
CA LYS A 65 -0.32 -14.95 12.00
C LYS A 65 -1.80 -15.09 12.40
N LYS A 66 -2.53 -13.99 12.57
CA LYS A 66 -3.95 -14.00 12.95
C LYS A 66 -4.83 -14.64 11.87
N TYR A 67 -4.72 -14.19 10.63
CA TYR A 67 -5.64 -14.53 9.54
C TYR A 67 -5.18 -15.69 8.66
N LYS A 68 -3.87 -15.85 8.43
CA LYS A 68 -3.33 -16.91 7.56
C LYS A 68 -2.70 -18.05 8.35
N LYS A 69 -2.54 -17.92 9.67
CA LYS A 69 -1.89 -18.91 10.56
C LYS A 69 -0.48 -19.28 10.07
N LYS A 70 0.22 -18.30 9.50
CA LYS A 70 1.58 -18.44 8.95
C LYS A 70 2.54 -17.49 9.64
N LYS A 71 3.80 -17.91 9.74
CA LYS A 71 4.94 -17.02 10.00
C LYS A 71 5.30 -16.23 8.75
N THR A 72 6.04 -15.16 8.94
CA THR A 72 6.54 -14.32 7.84
C THR A 72 7.43 -15.10 6.89
N SER A 73 8.30 -15.97 7.42
CA SER A 73 9.10 -16.93 6.63
C SER A 73 8.30 -17.92 5.79
N GLU A 74 7.06 -18.23 6.17
CA GLU A 74 6.16 -19.17 5.49
C GLU A 74 5.27 -18.50 4.43
N PHE A 75 5.34 -17.16 4.32
CA PHE A 75 4.54 -16.38 3.38
C PHE A 75 5.39 -15.86 2.22
N ASN A 76 5.14 -16.42 1.04
CA ASN A 76 5.85 -16.02 -0.18
C ASN A 76 5.21 -14.77 -0.81
N GLN A 77 5.56 -13.59 -0.30
CA GLN A 77 5.09 -12.30 -0.82
C GLN A 77 5.42 -12.11 -2.32
N ALA A 78 6.58 -12.60 -2.78
CA ALA A 78 6.95 -12.49 -4.19
C ALA A 78 6.03 -13.33 -5.12
N ALA A 79 5.40 -14.38 -4.59
CA ALA A 79 4.41 -15.18 -5.30
C ALA A 79 3.05 -14.49 -5.38
N THR A 80 2.66 -13.68 -4.37
CA THR A 80 1.39 -12.92 -4.41
C THR A 80 1.44 -11.76 -5.41
N LEU A 81 2.65 -11.29 -5.75
CA LEU A 81 2.89 -10.28 -6.78
C LEU A 81 3.22 -10.88 -8.16
N ALA A 82 3.17 -12.21 -8.30
CA ALA A 82 3.52 -12.86 -9.55
C ALA A 82 2.38 -12.74 -10.57
N LEU A 83 2.62 -11.97 -11.62
CA LEU A 83 1.75 -11.89 -12.79
C LEU A 83 2.27 -12.80 -13.90
N ASN A 84 1.36 -13.45 -14.63
CA ASN A 84 1.68 -14.16 -15.86
C ASN A 84 1.98 -13.18 -17.02
N GLY A 85 2.46 -13.70 -18.15
CA GLY A 85 2.88 -12.88 -19.29
C GLY A 85 1.78 -11.96 -19.85
N PHE A 86 0.53 -12.45 -19.88
CA PHE A 86 -0.61 -11.67 -20.36
C PHE A 86 -1.01 -10.58 -19.36
N GLU A 87 -1.06 -10.93 -18.07
CA GLU A 87 -1.39 -9.99 -16.99
C GLU A 87 -0.39 -8.84 -16.89
N ILE A 88 0.93 -9.14 -16.89
CA ILE A 88 1.94 -8.08 -16.78
C ILE A 88 1.96 -7.19 -18.01
N GLN A 89 1.72 -7.73 -19.20
CA GLN A 89 1.60 -6.95 -20.43
C GLN A 89 0.39 -6.00 -20.34
N PHE A 90 -0.77 -6.54 -19.96
CA PHE A 90 -2.00 -5.76 -19.82
C PHE A 90 -1.85 -4.64 -18.77
N VAL A 91 -1.41 -4.97 -17.55
CA VAL A 91 -1.24 -4.00 -16.45
C VAL A 91 -0.23 -2.92 -16.84
N SER A 92 0.86 -3.29 -17.51
CA SER A 92 1.87 -2.34 -17.97
C SER A 92 1.31 -1.34 -18.97
N ASP A 93 0.56 -1.82 -19.97
CA ASP A 93 -0.07 -0.95 -20.98
C ASP A 93 -1.19 -0.09 -20.36
N PHE A 94 -2.01 -0.69 -19.50
CA PHE A 94 -3.11 -0.03 -18.81
C PHE A 94 -2.61 1.12 -17.94
N LEU A 95 -1.65 0.86 -17.04
CA LEU A 95 -1.09 1.86 -16.15
C LEU A 95 -0.33 2.96 -16.87
N ALA A 96 0.48 2.62 -17.88
CA ALA A 96 1.17 3.63 -18.67
C ALA A 96 0.17 4.62 -19.32
N ARG A 97 -0.97 4.12 -19.82
CA ARG A 97 -2.04 4.99 -20.36
C ARG A 97 -2.67 5.87 -19.28
N VAL A 98 -3.06 5.30 -18.14
CA VAL A 98 -3.72 6.03 -17.04
C VAL A 98 -2.79 7.11 -16.47
N ILE A 99 -1.54 6.77 -16.19
CA ILE A 99 -0.54 7.69 -15.62
C ILE A 99 -0.27 8.85 -16.58
N ASN A 100 -0.06 8.58 -17.88
CA ASN A 100 0.17 9.64 -18.85
C ASN A 100 -1.06 10.53 -19.03
N LYS A 101 -2.27 9.96 -19.06
CA LYS A 101 -3.51 10.76 -19.18
C LYS A 101 -3.71 11.68 -17.99
N THR A 102 -3.37 11.21 -16.79
CA THR A 102 -3.66 11.92 -15.52
C THR A 102 -2.56 12.91 -15.15
N TYR A 103 -1.29 12.52 -15.26
CA TYR A 103 -0.16 13.28 -14.72
C TYR A 103 0.81 13.83 -15.77
N TYR A 104 0.87 13.22 -16.96
CA TYR A 104 1.83 13.62 -18.00
C TYR A 104 1.16 13.82 -19.36
N PRO A 105 0.13 14.70 -19.46
CA PRO A 105 -0.43 15.04 -20.76
C PRO A 105 0.65 15.65 -21.65
N ILE A 106 0.67 15.26 -22.92
CA ILE A 106 1.64 15.78 -23.89
C ILE A 106 1.31 17.22 -24.20
N THR A 107 2.26 18.10 -23.92
CA THR A 107 2.17 19.52 -24.21
C THR A 107 3.50 20.00 -24.77
N TYR A 108 3.53 21.22 -25.31
CA TYR A 108 4.79 21.83 -25.76
C TYR A 108 5.86 21.94 -24.64
N LYS A 109 5.45 21.89 -23.36
CA LYS A 109 6.35 21.93 -22.18
C LYS A 109 6.64 20.56 -21.59
N ASN A 110 5.88 19.52 -21.95
CA ASN A 110 6.03 18.18 -21.39
C ASN A 110 6.00 17.12 -22.50
N ASN A 111 7.18 16.58 -22.79
CA ASN A 111 7.37 15.47 -23.72
C ASN A 111 7.67 14.14 -23.00
N PHE A 112 7.65 14.13 -21.67
CA PHE A 112 7.90 12.93 -20.90
C PHE A 112 6.70 11.97 -20.99
N ARG A 113 7.01 10.67 -21.08
CA ARG A 113 6.00 9.60 -21.09
C ARG A 113 6.45 8.43 -20.25
N VAL A 114 5.56 7.97 -19.38
CA VAL A 114 5.68 6.65 -18.77
C VAL A 114 5.38 5.60 -19.83
N THR A 115 6.33 4.70 -20.10
CA THR A 115 6.15 3.63 -21.08
C THR A 115 5.69 2.34 -20.40
N PRO A 116 4.99 1.43 -21.11
CA PRO A 116 4.69 0.11 -20.56
C PRO A 116 5.93 -0.65 -20.09
N ALA A 117 7.06 -0.51 -20.79
CA ALA A 117 8.33 -1.10 -20.37
C ALA A 117 8.89 -0.55 -19.05
N MET A 118 8.58 0.70 -18.69
CA MET A 118 8.93 1.24 -17.37
C MET A 118 8.08 0.61 -16.27
N VAL A 119 6.77 0.47 -16.50
CA VAL A 119 5.85 -0.19 -15.56
C VAL A 119 6.19 -1.68 -15.41
N HIS A 120 6.45 -2.38 -16.50
CA HIS A 120 6.86 -3.78 -16.45
C HIS A 120 8.11 -3.96 -15.57
N ARG A 121 9.14 -3.12 -15.79
CA ARG A 121 10.37 -3.16 -15.00
C ARG A 121 10.14 -2.84 -13.54
N SER A 122 9.22 -1.94 -13.19
CA SER A 122 8.92 -1.65 -11.79
C SER A 122 8.23 -2.82 -11.07
N VAL A 123 7.32 -3.53 -11.75
CA VAL A 123 6.70 -4.76 -11.21
C VAL A 123 7.76 -5.84 -10.95
N LEU A 124 8.68 -6.05 -11.89
CA LEU A 124 9.78 -7.01 -11.71
C LEU A 124 10.74 -6.59 -10.59
N ALA A 125 11.08 -5.30 -10.53
CA ALA A 125 11.94 -4.74 -9.48
C ALA A 125 11.30 -4.91 -8.10
N MET A 126 9.99 -4.70 -7.97
CA MET A 126 9.27 -4.94 -6.71
C MET A 126 9.32 -6.41 -6.30
N ARG A 127 9.04 -7.34 -7.22
CA ARG A 127 9.13 -8.79 -6.96
C ARG A 127 10.53 -9.21 -6.50
N PHE A 128 11.56 -8.64 -7.14
CA PHE A 128 12.94 -8.88 -6.74
C PHE A 128 13.25 -8.28 -5.37
N GLY A 129 12.86 -7.01 -5.13
CA GLY A 129 13.04 -6.30 -3.87
C GLY A 129 12.46 -7.05 -2.69
N VAL A 130 11.18 -7.42 -2.77
CA VAL A 130 10.49 -8.21 -1.74
C VAL A 130 11.18 -9.55 -1.49
N ARG A 131 11.63 -10.25 -2.54
CA ARG A 131 12.40 -11.51 -2.40
C ARG A 131 13.75 -11.28 -1.71
N THR A 132 14.40 -10.15 -1.95
CA THR A 132 15.68 -9.81 -1.29
C THR A 132 15.51 -9.40 0.17
N LEU A 133 14.42 -8.69 0.49
CA LEU A 133 14.08 -8.23 1.84
C LEU A 133 13.52 -9.32 2.74
N ALA A 134 12.95 -10.39 2.17
CA ALA A 134 12.57 -11.57 2.93
C ALA A 134 13.79 -12.17 3.65
N ASP A 135 13.71 -12.28 4.98
CA ASP A 135 14.74 -12.93 5.80
C ASP A 135 14.16 -14.08 6.64
N PRO A 136 13.90 -15.25 6.01
CA PRO A 136 13.33 -16.41 6.69
C PRO A 136 14.18 -16.98 7.83
N THR A 137 15.41 -16.49 8.01
CA THR A 137 16.40 -17.05 8.92
C THR A 137 16.92 -16.06 9.96
N GLY A 138 16.54 -14.77 9.89
CA GLY A 138 17.09 -13.68 10.72
C GLY A 138 18.54 -13.28 10.41
N ARG A 139 19.26 -14.08 9.61
CA ARG A 139 20.69 -13.90 9.32
C ARG A 139 20.98 -12.65 8.48
N LYS A 140 20.04 -12.18 7.66
CA LYS A 140 20.22 -10.94 6.89
C LYS A 140 20.06 -9.73 7.80
N LYS A 141 19.09 -9.77 8.73
CA LYS A 141 18.89 -8.77 9.78
C LYS A 141 20.14 -8.63 10.63
N ASP A 142 20.71 -9.74 11.10
CA ASP A 142 21.93 -9.73 11.93
C ASP A 142 23.15 -9.18 11.19
N ARG A 143 23.34 -9.57 9.92
CA ARG A 143 24.47 -9.08 9.11
C ARG A 143 24.34 -7.60 8.76
N ILE A 144 23.14 -7.14 8.44
CA ILE A 144 22.88 -5.73 8.12
C ILE A 144 23.00 -4.90 9.40
N ASN A 145 22.44 -5.35 10.53
CA ASN A 145 22.63 -4.74 11.84
C ASN A 145 24.11 -4.56 12.19
N ALA A 146 24.93 -5.61 12.00
CA ALA A 146 26.36 -5.56 12.30
C ALA A 146 27.13 -4.55 11.43
N ILE A 147 26.74 -4.39 10.16
CA ILE A 147 27.33 -3.40 9.24
C ILE A 147 26.82 -1.99 9.55
N GLU A 148 25.52 -1.83 9.82
CA GLU A 148 24.92 -0.54 10.18
C GLU A 148 25.46 -0.02 11.51
N SER A 149 25.64 -0.88 12.53
CA SER A 149 26.24 -0.49 13.81
C SER A 149 27.69 -0.03 13.69
N LEU A 150 28.39 -0.46 12.63
CA LEU A 150 29.79 -0.11 12.38
C LEU A 150 29.93 1.20 11.59
N PHE A 151 28.93 1.60 10.79
CA PHE A 151 29.03 2.74 9.86
C PHE A 151 27.97 3.84 10.03
N LEU A 152 26.83 3.58 10.69
CA LEU A 152 25.70 4.50 10.81
C LEU A 152 25.32 4.70 12.28
N LYS A 153 25.25 5.96 12.74
CA LYS A 153 24.79 6.30 14.10
C LYS A 153 23.31 5.92 14.37
N LYS A 154 22.53 5.57 13.33
CA LYS A 154 21.14 5.07 13.43
C LYS A 154 20.88 4.05 12.31
N PRO A 155 20.60 2.77 12.62
CA PRO A 155 20.35 1.74 11.61
C PRO A 155 18.98 1.95 10.94
N ILE A 156 18.92 1.86 9.60
CA ILE A 156 17.73 2.19 8.76
C ILE A 156 17.27 0.96 7.95
N VAL A 157 18.19 0.09 7.53
CA VAL A 157 17.93 -1.06 6.66
C VAL A 157 17.48 -2.26 7.48
N SER A 158 18.04 -2.49 8.65
CA SER A 158 17.62 -3.55 9.57
C SER A 158 16.17 -3.43 10.04
N GLN A 159 15.66 -2.21 10.17
CA GLN A 159 14.26 -1.92 10.50
C GLN A 159 13.28 -2.33 9.40
N LYS A 160 13.77 -2.46 8.16
CA LYS A 160 12.95 -2.88 7.00
C LYS A 160 12.93 -4.40 6.79
N ILE A 161 13.68 -5.16 7.58
CA ILE A 161 13.80 -6.61 7.40
C ILE A 161 12.70 -7.32 8.18
N LEU A 162 11.88 -8.06 7.44
CA LEU A 162 10.88 -8.97 7.95
C LEU A 162 11.56 -10.14 8.68
N SER A 163 11.33 -10.23 9.99
CA SER A 163 11.90 -11.21 10.92
C SER A 163 10.80 -12.12 11.47
N ASP A 164 11.17 -13.33 11.93
CA ASP A 164 10.26 -14.26 12.60
C ASP A 164 10.11 -13.98 14.12
N GLU A 165 10.76 -12.93 14.65
CA GLU A 165 10.56 -12.44 16.02
C GLU A 165 9.09 -12.07 16.23
N VAL A 166 8.53 -12.42 17.39
CA VAL A 166 7.14 -12.08 17.74
C VAL A 166 7.10 -10.59 18.11
N PRO A 167 6.42 -9.73 17.33
CA PRO A 167 6.33 -8.31 17.65
C PRO A 167 5.54 -8.07 18.94
N ASP A 168 5.74 -6.93 19.59
CA ASP A 168 4.84 -6.47 20.65
C ASP A 168 3.47 -6.12 20.05
N ALA A 169 2.56 -7.09 20.07
CA ALA A 169 1.25 -6.93 19.50
C ALA A 169 0.39 -5.89 20.23
N LYS A 170 0.59 -5.70 21.54
CA LYS A 170 -0.16 -4.69 22.30
C LYS A 170 0.23 -3.29 21.86
N GLY A 171 1.54 -3.05 21.81
CA GLY A 171 2.13 -1.84 21.28
C GLY A 171 1.71 -1.63 19.83
N ALA A 172 2.11 -2.49 18.90
CA ALA A 172 1.92 -2.29 17.47
C ALA A 172 0.45 -2.11 17.04
N LEU A 173 -0.50 -2.74 17.74
CA LEU A 173 -1.93 -2.68 17.41
C LEU A 173 -2.75 -1.72 18.29
N ASN A 174 -2.14 -1.08 19.30
CA ASN A 174 -2.84 -0.22 20.27
C ASN A 174 -3.99 -0.94 20.98
N LEU A 175 -3.72 -2.15 21.49
CA LEU A 175 -4.75 -2.97 22.16
C LEU A 175 -5.16 -2.44 23.53
N ASP A 176 -4.35 -1.56 24.14
CA ASP A 176 -4.67 -0.87 25.39
C ASP A 176 -5.42 0.47 25.12
N HIS A 177 -5.76 0.76 23.85
CA HIS A 177 -6.52 1.95 23.43
C HIS A 177 -5.92 3.27 23.92
N GLU A 178 -4.60 3.42 23.77
CA GLU A 178 -3.92 4.68 24.05
C GLU A 178 -4.36 5.75 23.05
N LEU A 179 -4.45 6.99 23.54
CA LEU A 179 -4.79 8.15 22.72
C LEU A 179 -3.64 8.44 21.74
N TRP A 180 -3.96 8.52 20.45
CA TRP A 180 -3.06 8.98 19.40
C TRP A 180 -3.64 10.19 18.67
N ILE A 181 -2.76 11.08 18.21
CA ILE A 181 -3.12 12.37 17.60
C ILE A 181 -2.57 12.40 16.18
N ASN A 182 -3.39 12.81 15.22
CA ASN A 182 -2.99 12.94 13.82
C ASN A 182 -1.84 13.96 13.69
N PRO A 183 -0.67 13.56 13.12
CA PRO A 183 0.50 14.45 13.03
C PRO A 183 0.28 15.74 12.23
N TRP A 184 -0.69 15.75 11.30
CA TRP A 184 -1.01 16.89 10.46
C TRP A 184 -2.11 17.79 11.03
N ASN A 185 -2.99 17.25 11.90
CA ASN A 185 -4.04 18.03 12.53
C ASN A 185 -4.28 17.59 13.99
N LYS A 186 -3.84 18.42 14.94
CA LYS A 186 -3.94 18.13 16.38
C LYS A 186 -5.37 18.07 16.93
N SER A 187 -6.37 18.60 16.23
CA SER A 187 -7.76 18.43 16.65
C SER A 187 -8.29 17.03 16.36
N VAL A 188 -7.67 16.31 15.42
CA VAL A 188 -8.02 14.93 15.07
C VAL A 188 -7.22 13.97 15.95
N HIS A 189 -7.92 13.25 16.80
CA HIS A 189 -7.36 12.29 17.74
C HIS A 189 -8.32 11.10 17.89
N SER A 190 -7.78 9.94 18.24
CA SER A 190 -8.55 8.71 18.41
C SER A 190 -7.82 7.78 19.38
N ASN A 191 -8.55 6.83 19.95
CA ASN A 191 -8.03 5.73 20.77
C ASN A 191 -8.25 4.37 20.10
N GLU A 192 -8.63 4.38 18.82
CA GLU A 192 -8.88 3.15 18.07
C GLU A 192 -7.61 2.32 17.93
N SER A 193 -7.81 1.02 18.01
CA SER A 193 -6.82 0.00 17.75
C SER A 193 -6.68 -0.24 16.25
N PHE A 194 -5.53 -0.79 15.82
CA PHE A 194 -5.34 -1.13 14.41
C PHE A 194 -6.40 -2.13 13.88
N PRO A 195 -6.86 -3.15 14.64
CA PRO A 195 -7.98 -3.99 14.22
C PRO A 195 -9.26 -3.21 13.91
N GLU A 196 -9.63 -2.20 14.71
CA GLU A 196 -10.81 -1.37 14.45
C GLU A 196 -10.64 -0.52 13.19
N LEU A 197 -9.44 0.05 12.98
CA LEU A 197 -9.11 0.76 11.75
C LEU A 197 -9.17 -0.19 10.53
N PHE A 198 -8.70 -1.42 10.68
CA PHE A 198 -8.76 -2.43 9.62
C PHE A 198 -10.20 -2.83 9.29
N ASP A 199 -11.07 -2.97 10.29
CA ASP A 199 -12.50 -3.22 10.08
C ASP A 199 -13.17 -2.04 9.36
N LYS A 200 -12.82 -0.79 9.71
CA LYS A 200 -13.26 0.40 8.96
C LYS A 200 -12.80 0.39 7.50
N CYS A 201 -11.59 -0.09 7.22
CA CYS A 201 -11.13 -0.27 5.84
C CYS A 201 -12.01 -1.25 5.06
N ILE A 202 -12.41 -2.36 5.70
CA ILE A 202 -13.28 -3.37 5.09
C ILE A 202 -14.64 -2.75 4.77
N ASP A 203 -15.30 -2.14 5.76
CA ASP A 203 -16.61 -1.51 5.60
C ASP A 203 -16.60 -0.49 4.46
N ARG A 204 -15.55 0.35 4.44
CA ARG A 204 -15.39 1.39 3.43
C ARG A 204 -15.13 0.84 2.03
N CYS A 205 -14.35 -0.24 1.91
CA CYS A 205 -14.16 -0.93 0.63
C CYS A 205 -15.47 -1.56 0.14
N GLU A 206 -16.26 -2.16 1.03
CA GLU A 206 -17.56 -2.73 0.66
C GLU A 206 -18.53 -1.69 0.11
N GLU A 207 -18.57 -0.49 0.70
CA GLU A 207 -19.36 0.63 0.19
C GLU A 207 -18.94 1.03 -1.22
N ILE A 208 -17.64 1.25 -1.43
CA ILE A 208 -17.10 1.61 -2.74
C ILE A 208 -17.42 0.51 -3.77
N PHE A 209 -17.27 -0.76 -3.40
CA PHE A 209 -17.52 -1.88 -4.31
C PHE A 209 -18.99 -2.06 -4.67
N LYS A 210 -19.94 -1.72 -3.79
CA LYS A 210 -21.37 -1.69 -4.13
C LYS A 210 -21.65 -0.71 -5.28
N ILE A 211 -21.03 0.48 -5.24
CA ILE A 211 -21.19 1.50 -6.29
C ILE A 211 -20.42 1.08 -7.55
N LEU A 212 -19.18 0.63 -7.41
CA LEU A 212 -18.33 0.14 -8.51
C LEU A 212 -19.04 -0.95 -9.32
N ASN A 213 -19.65 -1.92 -8.65
CA ASN A 213 -20.38 -3.01 -9.29
C ASN A 213 -21.66 -2.54 -9.98
N THR A 214 -22.26 -1.44 -9.54
CA THR A 214 -23.45 -0.88 -10.19
C THR A 214 -23.07 -0.08 -11.44
N GLU A 215 -21.94 0.63 -11.42
CA GLU A 215 -21.55 1.59 -12.46
C GLU A 215 -20.65 1.01 -13.56
N ILE A 216 -19.75 0.08 -13.24
CA ILE A 216 -18.74 -0.46 -14.19
C ILE A 216 -19.16 -1.79 -14.84
N VAL A 217 -20.05 -2.55 -14.19
CA VAL A 217 -20.42 -3.91 -14.62
C VAL A 217 -21.55 -3.98 -15.68
N PRO A 218 -22.40 -2.96 -15.95
CA PRO A 218 -23.34 -3.03 -17.07
C PRO A 218 -22.67 -2.80 -18.45
N ASP A 219 -23.31 -3.28 -19.52
CA ASP A 219 -22.95 -3.11 -20.94
C ASP A 219 -22.96 -1.64 -21.45
N ARG A 220 -22.82 -0.63 -20.59
CA ARG A 220 -22.96 0.80 -20.92
C ARG A 220 -21.83 1.70 -20.41
N MET A 221 -20.58 1.23 -20.46
CA MET A 221 -19.42 2.05 -20.05
C MET A 221 -19.30 3.42 -20.78
N GLU A 222 -19.87 3.57 -21.98
CA GLU A 222 -19.83 4.84 -22.74
C GLU A 222 -20.82 5.90 -22.24
N GLU A 223 -21.87 5.49 -21.49
CA GLU A 223 -22.90 6.39 -20.95
C GLU A 223 -22.79 6.56 -19.42
N THR A 224 -21.87 5.85 -18.75
CA THR A 224 -21.74 5.88 -17.29
C THR A 224 -21.13 7.20 -16.81
N ASP A 225 -21.91 7.97 -16.04
CA ASP A 225 -21.41 9.06 -15.21
C ASP A 225 -20.80 8.49 -13.92
N PHE A 226 -19.49 8.67 -13.74
CA PHE A 226 -18.76 8.21 -12.55
C PHE A 226 -18.80 9.21 -11.39
N HIS A 227 -19.59 10.29 -11.49
CA HIS A 227 -19.65 11.33 -10.45
C HIS A 227 -19.95 10.75 -9.07
N ARG A 228 -20.96 9.89 -8.96
CA ARG A 228 -21.34 9.25 -7.70
C ARG A 228 -20.22 8.37 -7.13
N LEU A 229 -19.54 7.59 -7.96
CA LEU A 229 -18.39 6.79 -7.51
C LEU A 229 -17.24 7.68 -7.04
N LEU A 230 -16.90 8.73 -7.80
CA LEU A 230 -15.79 9.64 -7.46
C LEU A 230 -16.09 10.46 -6.20
N GLU A 231 -17.30 10.99 -6.07
CA GLU A 231 -17.76 11.69 -4.87
C GLU A 231 -17.75 10.74 -3.66
N ASN A 232 -18.18 9.49 -3.85
CA ASN A 232 -18.10 8.52 -2.78
C ASN A 232 -16.65 8.25 -2.39
N ILE A 233 -15.75 7.95 -3.33
CA ILE A 233 -14.33 7.66 -3.03
C ILE A 233 -13.68 8.77 -2.20
N GLY A 234 -13.97 10.03 -2.53
CA GLY A 234 -13.46 11.20 -1.83
C GLY A 234 -12.03 11.59 -2.24
N ASN A 235 -11.47 12.59 -1.54
CA ASN A 235 -10.19 13.22 -1.85
C ASN A 235 -9.27 13.26 -0.63
N TYR A 236 -9.03 12.11 -0.02
CA TYR A 236 -8.17 11.97 1.16
C TYR A 236 -6.69 11.79 0.82
N SER A 237 -5.82 12.39 1.63
CA SER A 237 -4.37 12.17 1.60
C SER A 237 -4.02 10.75 2.02
N TYR A 238 -3.19 10.08 1.24
CA TYR A 238 -2.60 8.78 1.58
C TYR A 238 -1.91 8.78 2.95
N HIS A 239 -1.30 9.89 3.36
CA HIS A 239 -0.51 9.94 4.60
C HIS A 239 -1.32 10.40 5.80
N SER A 240 -2.05 11.52 5.63
CA SER A 240 -2.70 12.19 6.76
C SER A 240 -4.14 11.76 6.96
N GLY A 241 -4.76 11.07 6.00
CA GLY A 241 -6.19 10.76 6.04
C GLY A 241 -7.11 11.97 5.99
N LEU A 242 -6.55 13.17 5.79
CA LEU A 242 -7.29 14.42 5.70
C LEU A 242 -7.67 14.70 4.26
N ASP A 243 -8.80 15.35 4.07
CA ASP A 243 -9.24 15.87 2.78
C ASP A 243 -8.20 16.86 2.21
N VAL A 244 -7.87 16.72 0.91
CA VAL A 244 -6.87 17.55 0.21
C VAL A 244 -7.47 18.52 -0.80
N GLY A 245 -8.79 18.64 -0.88
CA GLY A 245 -9.44 19.68 -1.70
C GLY A 245 -10.94 19.56 -1.77
#